data_AF-A0A7X4CND0-F1
#
_entry.id   AF-A0A7X4CND0-F1
#
_cell.length_a   1.000
_cell.length_b   1.000
_cell.length_c   1.000
_cell.angle_alpha   90.00
_cell.angle_beta   90.00
_cell.angle_gamma   90.00
#
_symmetry.space_group_name_H-M   'P 1'
#
loop_
_entity.id
_entity.type
_entity.pdbx_description
1 polymer ?
#
loop_
_entity_poly.entity_id
_entity_poly.type
_entity_poly.pdbx_seq_one_letter_code
_entity_poly.pdbx_strand_id
1 'polypeptide(L)'
;MPDDLDCPFGAGRRGSLALLFSTTRGTGRLMMPAWAILSSGMRCFVRLQTMNVKSRAAYAIDTWMEVVLFALAQGSGLAFLWVVFTKIHAVGGWTLAEVAFLYGLMILSMALYRLGFQGVRDTGMMILDGTFDQVLTKPRNVMLLLSCRRANVNGFGDLLMGLAFVLFAAAELDYTWTPSRIFQLLLVVV
;
A
#
# COMPACT_ATOMS: atom_id res chain seq x y z
N MET A 1 39.07 26.68 -0.67
CA MET A 1 37.93 27.37 -0.04
C MET A 1 37.80 28.73 -0.69
N PRO A 2 36.61 29.26 -0.96
CA PRO A 2 35.24 28.85 -0.57
C PRO A 2 34.36 28.57 -1.82
N ASP A 3 33.03 28.41 -1.84
CA ASP A 3 31.91 27.94 -1.01
C ASP A 3 30.68 28.24 -1.92
N ASP A 4 29.68 27.36 -2.06
CA ASP A 4 28.30 27.71 -2.48
C ASP A 4 27.42 26.45 -2.47
N LEU A 5 26.96 26.07 -1.28
CA LEU A 5 25.86 25.12 -1.08
C LEU A 5 25.02 25.68 0.08
N ASP A 6 24.17 26.65 -0.28
CA ASP A 6 23.18 27.26 0.58
C ASP A 6 22.20 26.19 1.12
N CYS A 7 22.43 25.79 2.37
CA CYS A 7 21.42 25.15 3.20
C CYS A 7 20.65 26.25 3.96
N PRO A 8 19.31 26.33 3.89
CA PRO A 8 18.53 27.36 4.58
C PRO A 8 18.27 27.02 6.05
N PHE A 9 19.25 26.45 6.74
CA PHE A 9 19.14 26.13 8.17
C PHE A 9 20.44 26.44 8.91
N GLY A 10 20.84 27.71 8.86
CA GLY A 10 21.88 28.26 9.72
C GLY A 10 21.46 29.60 10.29
N ALA A 11 20.85 29.63 11.48
CA ALA A 11 20.95 30.76 12.39
C ALA A 11 20.40 30.43 13.79
N GLY A 12 21.32 30.26 14.74
CA GLY A 12 21.21 30.94 16.04
C GLY A 12 20.30 30.33 17.11
N ARG A 13 20.85 29.43 17.92
CA ARG A 13 20.88 29.59 19.39
C ARG A 13 21.73 28.50 20.07
N ARG A 14 23.01 28.83 20.31
CA ARG A 14 23.77 28.27 21.44
C ARG A 14 23.08 28.75 22.72
N GLY A 15 22.53 27.82 23.51
CA GLY A 15 21.93 28.13 24.82
C GLY A 15 20.56 27.51 25.03
N SER A 16 20.43 26.18 24.93
CA SER A 16 19.30 25.43 25.52
C SER A 16 19.52 23.91 25.53
N LEU A 17 20.77 23.45 25.69
CA LEU A 17 21.08 22.02 25.82
C LEU A 17 20.77 21.46 27.22
N ALA A 18 20.31 22.29 28.17
CA ALA A 18 19.98 21.88 29.53
C ALA A 18 18.46 21.75 29.81
N LEU A 19 17.59 22.08 28.85
CA LEU A 19 16.12 22.08 29.06
C LEU A 19 15.35 21.05 28.24
N LEU A 20 16.01 20.29 27.36
CA LEU A 20 15.39 19.22 26.58
C LEU A 20 15.50 17.83 27.23
N PHE A 21 15.76 17.77 28.54
CA PHE A 21 15.76 16.55 29.35
C PHE A 21 14.82 16.61 30.57
N SER A 22 13.94 17.62 30.67
CA SER A 22 13.06 17.80 31.84
C SER A 22 11.59 17.42 31.63
N THR A 23 11.17 16.92 30.46
CA THR A 23 9.77 16.51 30.23
C THR A 23 9.55 14.99 30.13
N THR A 24 10.43 14.19 30.72
CA THR A 24 10.16 12.77 31.01
C THR A 24 10.03 12.51 32.51
N ARG A 25 9.38 13.44 33.22
CA ARG A 25 8.85 13.17 34.56
C ARG A 25 7.33 13.19 34.52
N GLY A 26 6.75 12.03 34.84
CA GLY A 26 5.36 11.95 35.27
C GLY A 26 4.36 11.77 34.15
N THR A 27 4.34 10.60 33.53
CA THR A 27 3.07 10.08 33.03
C THR A 27 2.99 8.65 33.51
N GLY A 28 2.45 8.52 34.73
CA GLY A 28 2.14 7.23 35.32
C GLY A 28 1.38 6.42 34.29
N ARG A 29 1.98 5.28 33.92
CA ARG A 29 1.31 4.07 33.43
C ARG A 29 -0.10 4.37 32.90
N LEU A 30 -0.19 5.09 31.79
CA LEU A 30 -1.42 5.09 31.02
C LEU A 30 -1.53 3.67 30.49
N MET A 31 -2.26 2.83 31.22
CA MET A 31 -2.94 1.67 30.64
C MET A 31 -3.90 2.24 29.60
N MET A 32 -3.34 2.74 28.49
CA MET A 32 -4.12 3.07 27.33
C MET A 32 -4.80 1.76 26.94
N PRO A 33 -6.12 1.73 26.85
CA PRO A 33 -6.79 0.53 26.40
C PRO A 33 -6.26 0.21 24.99
N ALA A 34 -6.16 -1.08 24.65
CA ALA A 34 -5.55 -1.53 23.39
C ALA A 34 -6.11 -0.79 22.15
N TRP A 35 -7.39 -0.41 22.19
CA TRP A 35 -8.05 0.37 21.13
C TRP A 35 -7.57 1.83 21.02
N ALA A 36 -7.10 2.46 22.10
CA ALA A 36 -6.54 3.82 22.09
C ALA A 36 -5.12 3.83 21.48
N ILE A 37 -4.34 2.78 21.72
CA ILE A 37 -3.04 2.54 21.07
C ILE A 37 -3.27 2.24 19.58
N LEU A 38 -4.26 1.38 19.26
CA LEU A 38 -4.60 1.01 17.89
C LEU A 38 -5.09 2.22 17.08
N SER A 39 -5.98 3.05 17.64
CA SER A 39 -6.51 4.24 16.96
C SER A 39 -5.45 5.34 16.80
N SER A 40 -4.55 5.51 17.77
CA SER A 40 -3.43 6.46 17.66
C SER A 40 -2.38 5.97 16.66
N GLY A 41 -2.12 4.67 16.62
CA GLY A 41 -1.30 4.01 15.60
C GLY A 41 -1.88 4.17 14.20
N MET A 42 -3.18 3.93 14.02
CA MET A 42 -3.88 4.08 12.73
C MET A 42 -3.82 5.53 12.20
N ARG A 43 -4.03 6.52 13.07
CA ARG A 43 -3.88 7.94 12.69
C ARG A 43 -2.45 8.27 12.26
N CYS A 44 -1.45 7.75 12.99
CA CYS A 44 -0.04 7.92 12.62
C CYS A 44 0.27 7.26 11.27
N PHE A 45 -0.26 6.05 11.05
CA PHE A 45 -0.13 5.30 9.80
C PHE A 45 -0.68 6.10 8.62
N VAL A 46 -1.94 6.55 8.68
CA VAL A 46 -2.57 7.33 7.60
C VAL A 46 -1.78 8.61 7.31
N ARG A 47 -1.36 9.35 8.35
CA ARG A 47 -0.61 10.61 8.17
C ARG A 47 0.75 10.39 7.51
N LEU A 48 1.47 9.33 7.90
CA LEU A 48 2.74 8.96 7.27
C LEU A 48 2.54 8.53 5.81
N GLN A 49 1.49 7.76 5.52
CA GLN A 49 1.14 7.38 4.15
C GLN A 49 0.86 8.61 3.28
N THR A 50 0.09 9.58 3.79
CA THR A 50 -0.18 10.83 3.04
C THR A 50 1.09 11.64 2.78
N MET A 51 2.02 11.69 3.73
CA MET A 51 3.31 12.37 3.52
C MET A 51 4.15 11.67 2.45
N ASN A 52 4.19 10.34 2.43
CA ASN A 52 4.87 9.57 1.40
C ASN A 52 4.25 9.79 0.01
N VAL A 53 2.91 9.79 -0.10
CA VAL A 53 2.22 10.07 -1.37
C VAL A 53 2.54 11.47 -1.87
N LYS A 54 2.52 12.48 -1.00
CA LYS A 54 2.92 13.85 -1.35
C LYS A 54 4.37 13.94 -1.82
N SER A 55 5.27 13.22 -1.16
CA SER A 55 6.69 13.18 -1.55
C SER A 55 6.90 12.54 -2.92
N ARG A 56 6.10 11.54 -3.29
CA ARG A 56 6.14 10.92 -4.62
C ARG A 56 5.53 11.83 -5.69
N ALA A 57 4.40 12.45 -5.37
CA ALA A 57 3.72 13.38 -6.28
C ALA A 57 4.57 14.62 -6.62
N ALA A 58 5.55 14.97 -5.79
CA ALA A 58 6.54 16.01 -6.13
C ALA A 58 7.36 15.65 -7.38
N TYR A 59 7.59 14.36 -7.63
CA TYR A 59 8.21 13.84 -8.84
C TYR A 59 7.12 13.39 -9.83
N ALA A 60 6.45 14.37 -10.43
CA ALA A 60 5.31 14.12 -11.30
C ALA A 60 5.63 13.19 -12.48
N ILE A 61 6.81 13.34 -13.10
CA ILE A 61 7.24 12.52 -14.25
C ILE A 61 7.37 11.04 -13.86
N ASP A 62 7.98 10.76 -12.71
CA ASP A 62 8.13 9.39 -12.19
C ASP A 62 6.76 8.78 -11.86
N THR A 63 5.88 9.56 -11.24
CA THR A 63 4.51 9.15 -10.92
C THR A 63 3.72 8.83 -12.20
N TRP A 64 3.81 9.66 -13.24
CA TRP A 64 3.12 9.41 -14.51
C TRP A 64 3.67 8.17 -15.24
N MET A 65 4.99 7.98 -15.25
CA MET A 65 5.59 6.77 -15.83
C MET A 65 5.13 5.52 -15.07
N GLU A 66 5.10 5.56 -13.74
CA GLU A 66 4.61 4.45 -12.91
C GLU A 66 3.15 4.12 -13.26
N VAL A 67 2.28 5.12 -13.36
CA VAL A 67 0.86 4.94 -13.74
C VAL A 67 0.70 4.37 -15.15
N VAL A 68 1.45 4.86 -16.14
CA VAL A 68 1.37 4.37 -17.52
C VAL A 68 1.87 2.93 -17.62
N LEU A 69 3.02 2.62 -17.02
CA LEU A 69 3.56 1.26 -16.99
C LEU A 69 2.61 0.29 -16.28
N PHE A 70 2.00 0.74 -15.17
CA PHE A 70 1.00 -0.03 -14.45
C PHE A 70 -0.24 -0.31 -15.33
N ALA A 71 -0.78 0.72 -15.98
CA ALA A 71 -1.95 0.57 -16.86
C ALA A 71 -1.66 -0.36 -18.05
N LEU A 72 -0.47 -0.27 -18.66
CA LEU A 72 -0.03 -1.16 -19.72
C LEU A 72 0.11 -2.61 -19.24
N ALA A 73 0.70 -2.82 -18.06
CA ALA A 73 0.82 -4.16 -17.48
C ALA A 73 -0.55 -4.79 -17.23
N GLN A 74 -1.47 -4.06 -16.60
CA GLN A 74 -2.83 -4.53 -16.35
C GLN A 74 -3.61 -4.77 -17.66
N GLY A 75 -3.48 -3.86 -18.63
CA GLY A 75 -4.07 -3.99 -19.96
C GLY A 75 -3.53 -5.20 -20.73
N SER A 76 -2.24 -5.52 -20.58
CA SER A 76 -1.63 -6.70 -21.21
C SER A 76 -2.20 -8.01 -20.65
N GLY A 77 -2.47 -8.08 -19.34
CA GLY A 77 -3.12 -9.24 -18.73
C GLY A 77 -4.54 -9.45 -19.28
N LEU A 78 -5.28 -8.36 -19.50
CA LEU A 78 -6.60 -8.42 -20.13
C LEU A 78 -6.53 -8.86 -21.59
N ALA A 79 -5.64 -8.24 -22.36
CA ALA A 79 -5.44 -8.59 -23.76
C ALA A 79 -5.02 -10.05 -23.90
N PHE A 80 -4.17 -10.54 -23.00
CA PHE A 80 -3.79 -11.95 -22.95
C PHE A 80 -5.00 -12.85 -22.72
N LEU A 81 -5.82 -12.58 -21.70
CA LEU A 81 -7.01 -13.37 -21.42
C LEU A 81 -7.98 -13.38 -22.61
N TRP A 82 -8.21 -12.21 -23.20
CA TRP A 82 -9.08 -12.08 -24.37
C TRP A 82 -8.56 -12.88 -25.57
N VAL A 83 -7.28 -12.75 -25.92
CA VAL A 83 -6.65 -13.48 -27.04
C VAL A 83 -6.72 -14.98 -26.82
N VAL A 84 -6.49 -15.48 -25.60
CA VAL A 84 -6.59 -16.91 -25.28
C VAL A 84 -8.00 -17.43 -25.56
N PHE A 85 -9.03 -16.72 -25.10
CA PHE A 85 -10.43 -17.12 -25.29
C PHE A 85 -10.96 -16.93 -26.71
N THR A 86 -10.29 -16.13 -27.57
CA THR A 86 -10.60 -16.14 -29.01
C THR A 86 -10.25 -17.47 -29.68
N LYS A 87 -9.32 -18.25 -29.12
CA LYS A 87 -8.91 -19.56 -29.65
C LYS A 87 -9.56 -20.72 -28.91
N ILE A 88 -9.75 -20.59 -27.60
CA ILE A 88 -10.32 -21.63 -26.73
C ILE A 88 -11.68 -21.14 -26.24
N HIS A 89 -12.76 -21.71 -26.78
CA HIS A 89 -14.12 -21.26 -26.48
C HIS A 89 -14.56 -21.59 -25.05
N ALA A 90 -14.00 -22.66 -24.46
CA ALA A 90 -14.17 -23.00 -23.06
C ALA A 90 -12.94 -23.74 -22.53
N VAL A 91 -12.43 -23.31 -21.38
CA VAL A 91 -11.35 -24.03 -20.68
C VAL A 91 -12.01 -24.91 -19.63
N GLY A 92 -12.12 -26.21 -19.90
CA GLY A 92 -12.73 -27.15 -18.94
C GLY A 92 -14.19 -26.85 -18.58
N GLY A 93 -14.96 -26.27 -19.51
CA GLY A 93 -16.36 -25.87 -19.29
C GLY A 93 -16.54 -24.43 -18.78
N TRP A 94 -15.45 -23.74 -18.44
CA TRP A 94 -15.49 -22.35 -17.98
C TRP A 94 -15.51 -21.39 -19.17
N THR A 95 -16.43 -20.44 -19.11
CA THR A 95 -16.61 -19.34 -20.06
C THR A 95 -15.61 -18.20 -19.79
N LEU A 96 -15.42 -17.31 -20.77
CA LEU A 96 -14.55 -16.13 -20.63
C LEU A 96 -14.91 -15.31 -19.39
N ALA A 97 -16.19 -15.06 -19.18
CA ALA A 97 -16.67 -14.20 -18.11
C ALA A 97 -16.41 -14.82 -16.72
N GLU A 98 -16.54 -16.15 -16.56
CA GLU A 98 -16.19 -16.80 -15.29
C GLU A 98 -14.69 -16.76 -14.99
N VAL A 99 -13.83 -16.96 -16.01
CA VAL A 99 -12.39 -16.86 -15.80
C VAL A 99 -11.95 -15.42 -15.55
N ALA A 100 -12.57 -14.44 -16.21
CA ALA A 100 -12.36 -13.02 -15.94
C ALA A 100 -12.80 -12.64 -14.52
N PHE A 101 -13.88 -13.24 -14.01
CA PHE A 101 -14.33 -13.07 -12.62
C PHE A 101 -13.27 -13.56 -11.62
N LEU A 102 -12.74 -14.78 -11.82
CA LEU A 102 -11.69 -15.34 -10.99
C LEU A 102 -10.39 -14.53 -11.05
N TYR A 103 -10.05 -14.03 -12.24
CA TYR A 103 -8.90 -13.16 -12.46
C TYR A 103 -9.03 -11.83 -11.69
N GLY A 104 -10.21 -11.20 -11.76
CA GLY A 104 -10.52 -10.00 -10.98
C GLY A 104 -10.42 -10.23 -9.47
N LEU A 105 -10.92 -11.38 -8.99
CA LEU A 105 -10.84 -11.76 -7.58
C LEU A 105 -9.40 -11.96 -7.09
N MET A 106 -8.55 -12.58 -7.93
CA MET A 106 -7.12 -12.71 -7.65
C MET A 106 -6.44 -11.35 -7.52
N ILE A 107 -6.73 -10.42 -8.44
CA ILE A 107 -6.18 -9.06 -8.40
C ILE A 107 -6.65 -8.33 -7.13
N LEU A 108 -7.93 -8.47 -6.75
CA LEU A 108 -8.48 -7.85 -5.53
C LEU A 108 -7.77 -8.35 -4.27
N SER A 109 -7.56 -9.65 -4.11
CA SER A 109 -6.83 -10.21 -2.97
C SER A 109 -5.39 -9.70 -2.93
N MET A 110 -4.71 -9.70 -4.08
CA MET A 110 -3.37 -9.11 -4.18
C MET A 110 -3.35 -7.61 -3.87
N ALA A 111 -4.36 -6.85 -4.28
CA ALA A 111 -4.48 -5.43 -4.00
C ALA A 111 -4.62 -5.19 -2.49
N LEU A 112 -5.44 -5.98 -1.80
CA LEU A 112 -5.64 -5.88 -0.35
C LEU A 112 -4.32 -6.11 0.41
N TYR A 113 -3.60 -7.17 0.05
CA TYR A 113 -2.27 -7.43 0.60
C TYR A 113 -1.28 -6.27 0.31
N ARG A 114 -1.28 -5.75 -0.92
CA ARG A 114 -0.38 -4.67 -1.35
C ARG A 114 -0.67 -3.31 -0.68
N LEU A 115 -1.90 -3.05 -0.26
CA LEU A 115 -2.27 -1.83 0.47
C LEU A 115 -1.81 -1.88 1.94
N GLY A 116 -1.86 -3.04 2.59
CA GLY A 116 -1.51 -3.19 4.00
C GLY A 116 -0.05 -3.55 4.30
N PHE A 117 0.56 -4.40 3.48
CA PHE A 117 1.79 -5.12 3.84
C PHE A 117 2.93 -5.01 2.82
N GLN A 118 2.80 -4.18 1.78
CA GLN A 118 3.86 -4.05 0.77
C GLN A 118 5.20 -3.64 1.39
N GLY A 119 5.21 -2.71 2.35
CA GLY A 119 6.44 -2.26 3.00
C GLY A 119 7.16 -3.36 3.80
N VAL A 120 6.44 -4.39 4.24
CA VAL A 120 7.01 -5.57 4.94
C VAL A 120 7.75 -6.48 3.95
N ARG A 121 7.28 -6.59 2.70
CA ARG A 121 7.94 -7.39 1.65
C ARG A 121 9.37 -6.89 1.37
N ASP A 122 9.60 -5.59 1.47
CA ASP A 122 10.90 -4.98 1.21
C ASP A 122 11.93 -5.21 2.34
N THR A 123 11.52 -5.81 3.47
CA THR A 123 12.41 -6.07 4.62
C THR A 123 13.61 -6.94 4.24
N GLY A 124 13.42 -7.91 3.33
CA GLY A 124 14.52 -8.76 2.86
C GLY A 124 15.65 -7.97 2.20
N MET A 125 15.32 -7.00 1.35
CA MET A 125 16.30 -6.11 0.73
C MET A 125 16.97 -5.20 1.77
N MET A 126 16.23 -4.75 2.80
CA MET A 126 16.81 -3.91 3.86
C MET A 126 17.84 -4.64 4.73
N ILE A 127 17.67 -5.95 4.90
CA ILE A 127 18.64 -6.79 5.61
C ILE A 127 19.94 -6.87 4.79
N LEU A 128 19.82 -7.05 3.47
CA LEU A 128 20.97 -7.06 2.56
C LEU A 128 21.69 -5.70 2.52
N ASP A 129 20.94 -4.60 2.52
CA ASP A 129 21.49 -3.24 2.47
C ASP A 129 22.02 -2.75 3.84
N GLY A 130 21.86 -3.53 4.92
CA GLY A 130 22.23 -3.13 6.29
C GLY A 130 21.40 -1.98 6.87
N THR A 131 20.39 -1.47 6.15
CA THR A 131 19.55 -0.34 6.61
C THR A 131 18.51 -0.75 7.64
N PHE A 132 18.31 -2.05 7.86
CA PHE A 132 17.38 -2.57 8.86
C PHE A 132 17.74 -2.13 10.30
N ASP A 133 19.03 -2.02 10.62
CA ASP A 133 19.48 -1.60 11.95
C ASP A 133 19.09 -0.13 12.27
N GLN A 134 19.04 0.72 11.25
CA GLN A 134 18.52 2.09 11.38
C GLN A 134 17.01 2.14 11.67
N VAL A 135 16.28 1.08 11.35
CA VAL A 135 14.85 0.96 11.66
C VAL A 135 14.67 0.56 13.13
N LEU A 136 15.54 -0.33 13.65
CA LEU A 136 15.47 -0.84 15.02
C LEU A 136 15.85 0.21 16.08
N THR A 137 16.71 1.16 15.74
CA THR A 137 17.12 2.26 16.64
C THR A 137 16.04 3.32 16.85
N LYS A 138 14.96 3.31 16.06
CA LYS A 138 13.87 4.28 16.18
C LYS A 138 12.85 3.79 17.23
N PRO A 139 12.48 4.59 18.24
CA PRO A 139 11.57 4.19 19.32
C PRO A 139 10.09 4.23 18.87
N ARG A 140 9.76 3.50 17.79
CA ARG A 140 8.40 3.32 17.27
C ARG A 140 8.18 1.85 16.91
N ASN A 141 6.92 1.45 16.82
CA ASN A 141 6.58 0.08 16.42
C ASN A 141 7.19 -0.22 15.04
N VAL A 142 8.09 -1.20 15.00
CA VAL A 142 8.87 -1.58 13.81
C VAL A 142 7.95 -2.03 12.68
N MET A 143 6.88 -2.80 12.98
CA MET A 143 5.92 -3.23 11.97
C MET A 143 5.19 -2.05 11.32
N LEU A 144 4.77 -1.08 12.12
CA LEU A 144 4.10 0.12 11.60
C LEU A 144 5.06 0.96 10.76
N LEU A 145 6.32 1.07 11.18
CA LEU A 145 7.35 1.81 10.44
C LEU A 145 7.71 1.13 9.11
N LEU A 146 7.79 -0.21 9.07
CA LEU A 146 8.02 -0.98 7.85
C LEU A 146 6.85 -0.82 6.87
N SER A 147 5.61 -0.98 7.33
CA SER A 147 4.42 -0.80 6.49
C SER A 147 4.26 0.64 5.99
N CYS A 148 4.69 1.66 6.76
CA CYS A 148 4.64 3.07 6.36
C CYS A 148 5.77 3.53 5.44
N ARG A 149 6.82 2.73 5.24
CA ARG A 149 8.04 3.20 4.56
C ARG A 149 7.84 3.39 3.05
N ARG A 150 6.91 2.65 2.44
CA ARG A 150 6.51 2.85 1.05
C ARG A 150 5.00 2.97 0.97
N ALA A 151 4.53 4.13 0.51
CA ALA A 151 3.16 4.27 0.06
C ALA A 151 3.01 3.56 -1.28
N ASN A 152 2.13 2.56 -1.33
CA ASN A 152 1.89 1.79 -2.54
C ASN A 152 0.70 2.41 -3.30
N VAL A 153 0.99 3.43 -4.12
CA VAL A 153 -0.02 4.07 -4.98
C VAL A 153 -0.60 3.06 -5.98
N ASN A 154 0.22 2.12 -6.45
CA ASN A 154 -0.19 1.06 -7.38
C ASN A 154 -1.24 0.12 -6.77
N GLY A 155 -1.17 -0.13 -5.45
CA GLY A 155 -2.16 -0.96 -4.76
C GLY A 155 -3.58 -0.41 -4.90
N PHE A 156 -3.75 0.91 -4.99
CA PHE A 156 -5.06 1.53 -5.27
C PHE A 156 -5.50 1.28 -6.72
N GLY A 157 -4.58 1.36 -7.68
CA GLY A 157 -4.85 1.03 -9.08
C GLY A 157 -5.25 -0.44 -9.26
N ASP A 158 -4.57 -1.35 -8.56
CA ASP A 158 -4.89 -2.77 -8.53
C ASP A 158 -6.29 -3.00 -7.94
N LEU A 159 -6.64 -2.31 -6.85
CA LEU A 159 -7.95 -2.43 -6.22
C LEU A 159 -9.07 -1.98 -7.16
N LEU A 160 -8.89 -0.83 -7.83
CA LEU A 160 -9.85 -0.30 -8.79
C LEU A 160 -10.01 -1.24 -9.99
N MET A 161 -8.90 -1.75 -10.55
CA MET A 161 -8.98 -2.67 -11.68
C MET A 161 -9.61 -4.01 -11.29
N GLY A 162 -9.19 -4.61 -10.18
CA GLY A 162 -9.78 -5.86 -9.70
C GLY A 162 -11.29 -5.73 -9.46
N LEU A 163 -11.73 -4.60 -8.89
CA LEU A 163 -13.15 -4.31 -8.70
C LEU A 163 -13.87 -4.14 -10.05
N ALA A 164 -13.29 -3.40 -11.00
CA ALA A 164 -13.85 -3.23 -12.33
C ALA A 164 -14.04 -4.59 -13.04
N PHE A 165 -13.06 -5.49 -12.94
CA PHE A 165 -13.14 -6.84 -13.48
C PHE A 165 -14.27 -7.66 -12.87
N VAL A 166 -14.36 -7.68 -11.54
CA VAL A 166 -15.41 -8.43 -10.83
C VAL A 166 -16.79 -7.90 -11.19
N LEU A 167 -16.96 -6.57 -11.26
CA LEU A 167 -18.24 -5.96 -11.64
C LEU A 167 -18.61 -6.23 -13.09
N PHE A 168 -17.65 -6.12 -14.02
CA PHE A 168 -17.87 -6.41 -15.44
C PHE A 168 -18.29 -7.87 -15.64
N ALA A 169 -17.54 -8.82 -15.08
CA ALA A 169 -17.85 -10.23 -15.19
C ALA A 169 -19.16 -10.61 -14.47
N ALA A 170 -19.45 -9.99 -13.31
CA ALA A 170 -20.71 -10.21 -12.60
C ALA A 170 -21.93 -9.71 -13.37
N ALA A 171 -21.79 -8.62 -14.13
CA ALA A 171 -22.84 -8.11 -15.00
C ALA A 171 -23.09 -9.04 -16.18
N GLU A 172 -22.03 -9.60 -16.78
CA GLU A 172 -22.14 -10.53 -17.90
C GLU A 172 -22.69 -11.92 -17.49
N LEU A 173 -22.50 -12.31 -16.23
CA LEU A 173 -23.04 -13.55 -15.65
C LEU A 173 -24.46 -13.42 -15.07
N ASP A 174 -25.10 -12.25 -15.15
CA ASP A 174 -26.35 -11.94 -14.43
C ASP A 174 -26.28 -12.36 -12.94
N TYR A 175 -25.16 -12.04 -12.29
CA TYR A 175 -24.89 -12.50 -10.94
C TYR A 175 -25.85 -11.87 -9.93
N THR A 176 -26.70 -12.69 -9.32
CA THR A 176 -27.59 -12.21 -8.24
C THR A 176 -26.78 -11.85 -6.99
N TRP A 177 -26.68 -10.55 -6.72
CA TRP A 177 -26.02 -9.99 -5.55
C TRP A 177 -26.84 -10.29 -4.28
N THR A 178 -26.61 -11.46 -3.71
CA THR A 178 -27.18 -11.85 -2.42
C THR A 178 -26.18 -11.51 -1.30
N PRO A 179 -26.62 -11.05 -0.11
CA PRO A 179 -25.71 -10.75 1.00
C PRO A 179 -24.78 -11.92 1.38
N SER A 180 -25.26 -13.16 1.26
CA SER A 180 -24.46 -14.38 1.47
C SER A 180 -23.31 -14.53 0.49
N ARG A 181 -23.51 -14.17 -0.78
CA ARG A 181 -22.51 -14.24 -1.85
C ARG A 181 -21.44 -13.15 -1.70
N ILE A 182 -21.84 -11.95 -1.28
CA ILE A 182 -20.91 -10.87 -0.95
C ILE A 182 -20.01 -11.28 0.22
N PHE A 183 -20.59 -11.94 1.23
CA PHE A 183 -19.81 -12.47 2.35
C PHE A 183 -18.80 -13.54 1.90
N GLN A 184 -19.20 -14.45 1.00
CA GLN A 184 -18.28 -15.44 0.42
C GLN A 184 -17.14 -14.77 -0.37
N LEU A 185 -17.43 -13.73 -1.16
CA LEU A 185 -16.40 -12.99 -1.89
C LEU A 185 -15.42 -12.29 -0.94
N LEU A 186 -15.92 -11.67 0.12
CA LEU A 186 -15.05 -11.08 1.14
C LEU A 186 -14.17 -12.13 1.82
N LEU A 187 -14.71 -13.31 2.13
CA LEU A 187 -13.96 -14.40 2.74
C LEU A 187 -12.87 -14.97 1.81
N VAL A 188 -13.09 -14.99 0.50
CA VAL A 188 -12.06 -15.42 -0.46
C VAL A 188 -10.95 -14.36 -0.62
N VAL A 189 -11.29 -13.09 -0.45
CA VAL A 189 -10.33 -11.98 -0.62
C VAL A 189 -9.42 -11.79 0.60
N VAL A 190 -9.93 -12.04 1.81
CA VAL A 190 -9.25 -11.87 3.12
C VAL A 190 -8.45 -13.11 3.49
#